data_AF-A0A0W0R3Z4-F1
#
_entry.id   AF-A0A0W0R3Z4-F1
#
_cell.length_a   1.000
_cell.length_b   1.000
_cell.length_c   1.000
_cell.angle_alpha   90.00
_cell.angle_beta   90.00
_cell.angle_gamma   90.00
#
_symmetry.space_group_name_H-M   'P 1'
#
loop_
_entity.id
_entity.type
_entity.pdbx_description
1 polymer ?
#
loop_
_entity_poly.entity_id
_entity_poly.type
_entity_poly.pdbx_seq_one_letter_code
_entity_poly.pdbx_strand_id
1 'polypeptide(L)'
;MPAPRINKLTHLNKYSWSILVAYICAILAMQYRVANISLAGFFHTLPLIIIALYYCGKLAPLISQPEQKLKKFELFTRDLFILSFSFLLGCLISIAFSYKNSDVKGWWPLIVYFITLYGLFFSLFFSTAALLIKNHKKYTIVFSLLILLLVSMGKVFPSYMFIPLLGYIDTFYAITFSLLVLHCLFAINYIMIKFFQCRNDTPQ
;
A
#
# COMPACT_ATOMS: atom_id res chain seq x y z
N MET A 1 40.42 -7.34 -22.85
CA MET A 1 39.45 -8.08 -22.02
C MET A 1 38.07 -7.49 -22.21
N PRO A 2 37.07 -8.25 -22.70
CA PRO A 2 35.70 -7.77 -22.78
C PRO A 2 35.07 -7.69 -21.39
N ALA A 3 34.43 -6.56 -21.07
CA ALA A 3 33.71 -6.37 -19.82
C ALA A 3 32.52 -7.35 -19.72
N PRO A 4 32.24 -7.96 -18.55
CA PRO A 4 31.10 -8.84 -18.41
C PRO A 4 29.81 -8.01 -18.55
N ARG A 5 28.96 -8.38 -19.52
CA ARG A 5 27.56 -7.93 -19.56
C ARG A 5 26.87 -8.52 -18.32
N ILE A 6 26.77 -7.72 -17.28
CA ILE A 6 25.93 -8.05 -16.12
C ILE A 6 24.50 -8.06 -16.63
N ASN A 7 23.91 -9.25 -16.73
CA ASN A 7 22.48 -9.45 -16.97
C ASN A 7 21.70 -8.78 -15.82
N LYS A 8 21.40 -7.48 -15.93
CA LYS A 8 20.68 -6.68 -14.92
C LYS A 8 19.25 -7.19 -14.63
N LEU A 9 18.73 -8.11 -15.46
CA LEU A 9 17.38 -8.69 -15.31
C LEU A 9 17.30 -9.84 -14.30
N THR A 10 18.41 -10.42 -13.84
CA THR A 10 18.38 -11.65 -13.02
C THR A 10 18.33 -11.42 -11.51
N HIS A 11 18.16 -10.19 -11.03
CA HIS A 11 18.03 -9.94 -9.58
C HIS A 11 16.89 -8.98 -9.22
N LEU A 12 15.68 -9.28 -9.71
CA LEU A 12 14.45 -8.65 -9.19
C LEU A 12 14.31 -8.94 -7.70
N ASN A 13 13.99 -7.93 -6.91
CA ASN A 13 13.79 -8.10 -5.48
C ASN A 13 12.42 -8.70 -5.15
N LYS A 14 12.23 -9.12 -3.89
CA LYS A 14 10.99 -9.78 -3.42
C LYS A 14 9.72 -8.93 -3.62
N TYR A 15 9.81 -7.60 -3.52
CA TYR A 15 8.69 -6.69 -3.76
C TYR A 15 8.32 -6.67 -5.26
N SER A 16 9.32 -6.57 -6.13
CA SER A 16 9.10 -6.65 -7.58
C SER A 16 8.45 -7.97 -8.00
N TRP A 17 8.95 -9.10 -7.46
CA TRP A 17 8.40 -10.42 -7.75
C TRP A 17 6.95 -10.57 -7.29
N SER A 18 6.62 -10.12 -6.08
CA SER A 18 5.26 -10.22 -5.56
C SER A 18 4.25 -9.40 -6.36
N ILE A 19 4.59 -8.18 -6.78
CA ILE A 19 3.72 -7.40 -7.68
C ILE A 19 3.56 -8.09 -9.03
N LEU A 20 4.65 -8.60 -9.64
CA LEU A 20 4.56 -9.27 -10.94
C LEU A 20 3.64 -10.49 -10.89
N VAL A 21 3.84 -11.37 -9.90
CA VAL A 21 3.01 -12.57 -9.73
C VAL A 21 1.55 -12.18 -9.49
N ALA A 22 1.28 -11.25 -8.57
CA ALA A 22 -0.09 -10.80 -8.28
C ALA A 22 -0.75 -10.16 -9.51
N TYR A 23 0.00 -9.38 -10.29
CA TYR A 23 -0.50 -8.74 -11.51
C TYR A 23 -0.87 -9.77 -12.58
N ILE A 24 0.01 -10.75 -12.84
CA ILE A 24 -0.27 -11.85 -13.78
C ILE A 24 -1.50 -12.63 -13.33
N CYS A 25 -1.60 -12.99 -12.05
CA CYS A 25 -2.77 -13.66 -11.49
C CYS A 25 -4.05 -12.83 -11.67
N ALA A 26 -4.00 -11.52 -11.41
CA ALA A 26 -5.12 -10.61 -11.59
C ALA A 26 -5.59 -10.56 -13.05
N ILE A 27 -4.67 -10.45 -14.01
CA ILE A 27 -5.01 -10.47 -15.44
C ILE A 27 -5.68 -11.78 -15.83
N LEU A 28 -5.08 -12.91 -15.47
CA LEU A 28 -5.64 -14.24 -15.79
C LEU A 28 -7.04 -14.41 -15.19
N ALA A 29 -7.25 -13.94 -13.95
CA ALA A 29 -8.55 -13.94 -13.29
C ALA A 29 -9.59 -13.08 -14.02
N MET A 30 -9.19 -11.92 -14.54
CA MET A 30 -10.10 -11.04 -15.30
C MET A 30 -10.46 -11.60 -16.68
N GLN A 31 -9.55 -12.35 -17.31
CA GLN A 31 -9.81 -13.01 -18.61
C GLN A 31 -10.54 -14.36 -18.46
N TYR A 32 -10.57 -14.94 -17.26
CA TYR A 32 -11.16 -16.25 -17.03
C TYR A 32 -12.65 -16.27 -17.42
N ARG A 33 -13.04 -17.16 -18.34
CA ARG A 33 -14.44 -17.31 -18.82
C ARG A 33 -15.07 -16.02 -19.37
N VAL A 34 -14.28 -15.18 -20.03
CA VAL A 34 -14.81 -14.07 -20.84
C VAL A 34 -14.96 -14.55 -22.28
N ALA A 35 -16.04 -14.17 -22.96
CA ALA A 35 -16.32 -14.60 -24.33
C ALA A 35 -15.28 -14.08 -25.34
N ASN A 36 -14.73 -12.88 -25.10
CA ASN A 36 -13.69 -12.27 -25.91
C ASN A 36 -12.51 -11.87 -25.02
N ILE A 37 -11.33 -12.46 -25.27
CA ILE A 37 -10.10 -12.08 -24.57
C ILE A 37 -9.69 -10.69 -25.04
N SER A 38 -9.57 -9.74 -24.12
CA SER A 38 -9.14 -8.37 -24.41
C SER A 38 -7.93 -7.97 -23.59
N LEU A 39 -6.83 -7.62 -24.25
CA LEU A 39 -5.61 -7.14 -23.58
C LEU A 39 -5.65 -5.64 -23.26
N ALA A 40 -6.74 -4.93 -23.55
CA ALA A 40 -6.84 -3.49 -23.32
C ALA A 40 -6.57 -3.12 -21.85
N GLY A 41 -7.17 -3.86 -20.91
CA GLY A 41 -6.94 -3.65 -19.49
C GLY A 41 -5.48 -3.85 -19.08
N PHE A 42 -4.80 -4.85 -19.67
CA PHE A 42 -3.36 -5.07 -19.45
C PHE A 42 -2.55 -3.87 -19.89
N PHE A 43 -2.75 -3.36 -21.11
CA PHE A 43 -2.01 -2.21 -21.61
C PHE A 43 -2.32 -0.93 -20.83
N HIS A 44 -3.56 -0.75 -20.36
CA HIS A 44 -3.93 0.40 -19.54
C HIS A 44 -3.22 0.40 -18.18
N THR A 45 -3.11 -0.74 -17.50
CA THR A 45 -2.45 -0.79 -16.17
C THR A 45 -0.93 -1.01 -16.22
N LEU A 46 -0.39 -1.42 -17.37
CA LEU A 46 1.04 -1.72 -17.52
C LEU A 46 1.97 -0.55 -17.11
N PRO A 47 1.71 0.72 -17.49
CA PRO A 47 2.56 1.84 -17.07
C PRO A 47 2.67 1.96 -15.55
N LEU A 48 1.55 1.79 -14.84
CA LEU A 48 1.52 1.85 -13.38
C LEU A 48 2.37 0.72 -12.77
N ILE A 49 2.26 -0.49 -13.30
CA ILE A 49 3.06 -1.63 -12.83
C ILE A 49 4.55 -1.41 -13.11
N ILE A 50 4.92 -0.89 -14.28
CA ILE A 50 6.33 -0.55 -14.59
C ILE A 50 6.87 0.47 -13.60
N ILE A 51 6.10 1.53 -13.29
CA ILE A 51 6.47 2.53 -12.29
C ILE A 51 6.67 1.86 -10.91
N ALA A 52 5.72 1.03 -10.48
CA ALA A 52 5.82 0.31 -9.22
C ALA A 52 7.07 -0.58 -9.15
N LEU A 53 7.39 -1.31 -10.23
CA LEU A 53 8.59 -2.15 -10.31
C LEU A 53 9.89 -1.34 -10.26
N TYR A 54 9.93 -0.19 -10.95
CA TYR A 54 11.06 0.73 -10.88
C TYR A 54 11.31 1.20 -9.44
N TYR A 55 10.25 1.62 -8.73
CA TYR A 55 10.36 2.05 -7.33
C TYR A 55 10.72 0.90 -6.39
N CYS A 56 10.19 -0.31 -6.61
CA CYS A 56 10.61 -1.50 -5.85
C CYS A 56 12.12 -1.70 -5.95
N GLY A 57 12.70 -1.59 -7.16
CA GLY A 57 14.14 -1.70 -7.38
C GLY A 57 14.92 -0.59 -6.69
N LYS A 58 14.50 0.67 -6.91
CA LYS A 58 15.18 1.87 -6.40
C LYS A 58 15.19 1.95 -4.86
N LEU A 59 14.11 1.53 -4.20
CA LEU A 59 13.94 1.67 -2.75
C LEU A 59 14.26 0.38 -1.96
N ALA A 60 14.61 -0.72 -2.63
CA ALA A 60 14.98 -1.96 -1.94
C ALA A 60 16.09 -1.79 -0.88
N PRO A 61 17.19 -1.03 -1.13
CA PRO A 61 18.22 -0.82 -0.12
C PRO A 61 17.70 -0.04 1.10
N LEU A 62 16.75 0.87 0.88
CA LEU A 62 16.19 1.71 1.93
C LEU A 62 15.32 0.91 2.92
N ILE A 63 14.61 -0.09 2.42
CA ILE A 63 13.71 -0.94 3.22
C ILE A 63 14.50 -1.88 4.14
N SER A 64 15.62 -2.41 3.65
CA SER A 64 16.45 -3.36 4.41
C SER A 64 17.28 -2.68 5.50
N GLN A 65 17.53 -1.38 5.39
CA GLN A 65 18.32 -0.65 6.38
C GLN A 65 17.60 -0.49 7.74
N PRO A 66 18.37 -0.48 8.85
CA PRO A 66 17.84 -0.17 10.17
C PRO A 66 17.48 1.31 10.27
N GLU A 67 16.45 1.62 11.06
CA GLU A 67 15.89 2.97 11.16
C GLU A 67 16.91 4.03 11.61
N GLN A 68 17.79 3.65 12.52
CA GLN A 68 18.83 4.52 13.09
C GLN A 68 19.83 5.05 12.06
N LYS A 69 19.97 4.38 10.91
CA LYS A 69 20.89 4.78 9.83
C LYS A 69 20.24 5.70 8.79
N LEU A 70 18.93 5.93 8.90
CA LEU A 70 18.15 6.66 7.89
C LEU A 70 17.86 8.09 8.35
N LYS A 71 17.96 9.03 7.41
CA LYS A 71 17.50 10.40 7.59
C LYS A 71 15.97 10.46 7.60
N LYS A 72 15.40 11.53 8.16
CA LYS A 72 13.93 11.72 8.22
C LYS A 72 13.24 11.56 6.86
N PHE A 73 13.80 12.14 5.80
CA PHE A 73 13.26 12.02 4.44
C PHE A 73 13.29 10.58 3.91
N GLU A 74 14.33 9.82 4.26
CA GLU A 74 14.48 8.41 3.90
C GLU A 74 13.47 7.54 4.67
N LEU A 75 13.20 7.85 5.94
CA LEU A 75 12.13 7.22 6.72
C LEU A 75 10.77 7.45 6.09
N PHE A 76 10.44 8.71 5.80
CA PHE A 76 9.21 9.08 5.11
C PHE A 76 9.05 8.32 3.78
N THR A 77 10.09 8.30 2.95
CA THR A 77 10.07 7.62 1.64
C THR A 77 9.88 6.11 1.80
N ARG A 78 10.50 5.52 2.80
CA ARG A 78 10.36 4.09 3.12
C ARG A 78 8.92 3.77 3.50
N ASP A 79 8.33 4.54 4.41
CA ASP A 79 6.98 4.27 4.90
C ASP A 79 5.94 4.50 3.80
N LEU A 80 6.10 5.58 3.03
CA LEU A 80 5.27 5.90 1.87
C LEU A 80 5.26 4.75 0.87
N PHE A 81 6.45 4.21 0.57
CA PHE A 81 6.58 3.07 -0.33
C PHE A 81 5.92 1.82 0.22
N ILE A 82 6.20 1.43 1.47
CA ILE A 82 5.69 0.20 2.08
C ILE A 82 4.16 0.20 2.08
N LEU A 83 3.53 1.32 2.46
CA LEU A 83 2.08 1.42 2.55
C LEU A 83 1.43 1.47 1.16
N SER A 84 1.96 2.29 0.23
CA SER A 84 1.44 2.37 -1.15
C SER A 84 1.56 1.03 -1.86
N PHE A 85 2.68 0.32 -1.64
CA PHE A 85 2.90 -1.03 -2.12
C PHE A 85 1.84 -2.00 -1.59
N SER A 86 1.52 -1.95 -0.29
CA SER A 86 0.46 -2.79 0.30
C SER A 86 -0.91 -2.55 -0.32
N PHE A 87 -1.27 -1.30 -0.62
CA PHE A 87 -2.53 -0.98 -1.32
C PHE A 87 -2.58 -1.60 -2.72
N LEU A 88 -1.52 -1.39 -3.52
CA LEU A 88 -1.46 -1.94 -4.88
C LEU A 88 -1.48 -3.48 -4.85
N LEU A 89 -0.63 -4.10 -4.02
CA LEU A 89 -0.57 -5.55 -3.92
C LEU A 89 -1.89 -6.14 -3.41
N GLY A 90 -2.50 -5.54 -2.38
CA GLY A 90 -3.80 -5.95 -1.86
C GLY A 90 -4.91 -5.82 -2.91
N CYS A 91 -4.89 -4.76 -3.70
CA CYS A 91 -5.82 -4.56 -4.81
C CYS A 91 -5.70 -5.66 -5.87
N LEU A 92 -4.47 -5.97 -6.30
CA LEU A 92 -4.22 -7.03 -7.28
C LEU A 92 -4.68 -8.41 -6.77
N ILE A 93 -4.41 -8.72 -5.50
CA ILE A 93 -4.89 -9.95 -4.86
C ILE A 93 -6.43 -9.98 -4.83
N SER A 94 -7.06 -8.88 -4.42
CA SER A 94 -8.53 -8.75 -4.38
C SER A 94 -9.15 -8.99 -5.76
N ILE A 95 -8.55 -8.40 -6.81
CA ILE A 95 -8.97 -8.60 -8.21
C ILE A 95 -8.80 -10.05 -8.62
N ALA A 96 -7.68 -10.70 -8.29
CA ALA A 96 -7.45 -12.10 -8.61
C ALA A 96 -8.54 -13.02 -8.02
N PHE A 97 -8.98 -12.77 -6.79
CA PHE A 97 -10.10 -13.49 -6.18
C PHE A 97 -11.49 -13.02 -6.66
N SER A 98 -11.54 -11.97 -7.47
CA SER A 98 -12.78 -11.38 -7.96
C SER A 98 -13.30 -11.92 -9.29
N TYR A 99 -12.68 -12.98 -9.84
CA TYR A 99 -12.92 -13.54 -11.17
C TYR A 99 -14.39 -13.89 -11.55
N LYS A 100 -15.30 -14.02 -10.58
CA LYS A 100 -16.74 -14.26 -10.85
C LYS A 100 -17.59 -12.98 -10.97
N ASN A 101 -17.06 -11.83 -10.57
CA ASN A 101 -17.81 -10.57 -10.56
C ASN A 101 -17.66 -9.85 -11.91
N SER A 102 -18.79 -9.61 -12.58
CA SER A 102 -18.85 -8.95 -13.91
C SER A 102 -18.37 -7.51 -13.86
N ASP A 103 -18.74 -6.78 -12.82
CA ASP A 103 -18.44 -5.35 -12.69
C ASP A 103 -16.94 -5.16 -12.48
N VAL A 104 -16.33 -5.97 -11.59
CA VAL A 104 -14.88 -5.98 -11.42
C VAL A 104 -14.19 -6.31 -12.74
N LYS A 105 -14.68 -7.30 -13.51
CA LYS A 105 -14.11 -7.62 -14.83
C LYS A 105 -14.19 -6.48 -15.85
N GLY A 106 -15.27 -5.70 -15.83
CA GLY A 106 -15.42 -4.53 -16.71
C GLY A 106 -14.55 -3.34 -16.28
N TRP A 107 -14.39 -3.14 -14.98
CA TRP A 107 -13.83 -1.93 -14.40
C TRP A 107 -12.47 -2.10 -13.71
N TRP A 108 -11.88 -3.30 -13.72
CA TRP A 108 -10.64 -3.58 -12.97
C TRP A 108 -9.48 -2.62 -13.26
N PRO A 109 -9.24 -2.11 -14.50
CA PRO A 109 -8.15 -1.17 -14.73
C PRO A 109 -8.37 0.13 -13.93
N LEU A 110 -9.61 0.63 -13.93
CA LEU A 110 -10.00 1.82 -13.17
C LEU A 110 -9.89 1.56 -11.67
N ILE A 111 -10.32 0.39 -11.18
CA ILE A 111 -10.20 -0.01 -9.78
C ILE A 111 -8.73 0.01 -9.34
N VAL A 112 -7.81 -0.56 -10.13
CA VAL A 112 -6.37 -0.55 -9.82
C VAL A 112 -5.85 0.88 -9.69
N TYR A 113 -6.16 1.75 -10.65
CA TYR A 113 -5.73 3.15 -10.60
C TYR A 113 -6.29 3.89 -9.39
N PHE A 114 -7.59 3.74 -9.15
CA PHE A 114 -8.29 4.43 -8.07
C PHE A 114 -7.76 4.01 -6.70
N ILE A 115 -7.65 2.70 -6.44
CA ILE A 115 -7.12 2.18 -5.17
C ILE A 115 -5.65 2.54 -4.98
N THR A 116 -4.86 2.55 -6.06
CA THR A 116 -3.44 2.96 -5.97
C THR A 116 -3.31 4.44 -5.66
N LEU A 117 -4.11 5.30 -6.30
CA LEU A 117 -4.12 6.74 -6.03
C LEU A 117 -4.59 7.04 -4.60
N TYR A 118 -5.68 6.40 -4.16
CA TYR A 118 -6.15 6.48 -2.79
C TYR A 118 -5.08 6.03 -1.80
N GLY A 119 -4.46 4.88 -2.06
CA GLY A 119 -3.38 4.33 -1.26
C GLY A 119 -2.18 5.26 -1.16
N LEU A 120 -1.83 5.97 -2.26
CA LEU A 120 -0.79 6.98 -2.25
C LEU A 120 -1.13 8.15 -1.33
N PHE A 121 -2.35 8.70 -1.41
CA PHE A 121 -2.79 9.77 -0.51
C PHE A 121 -2.79 9.32 0.95
N PHE A 122 -3.38 8.16 1.25
CA PHE A 122 -3.35 7.57 2.59
C PHE A 122 -1.90 7.48 3.10
N SER A 123 -1.00 6.95 2.28
CA SER A 123 0.39 6.71 2.64
C SER A 123 1.17 8.02 2.83
N LEU A 124 0.83 9.08 2.09
CA LEU A 124 1.40 10.42 2.27
C LEU A 124 1.02 11.01 3.63
N PHE A 125 -0.27 10.97 3.98
CA PHE A 125 -0.75 11.45 5.28
C PHE A 125 -0.16 10.64 6.43
N PHE A 126 -0.20 9.30 6.32
CA PHE A 126 0.37 8.40 7.31
C PHE A 126 1.85 8.66 7.51
N SER A 127 2.64 8.68 6.43
CA SER A 127 4.10 8.83 6.54
C SER A 127 4.49 10.19 7.12
N THR A 128 3.73 11.24 6.81
CA THR A 128 3.92 12.57 7.40
C THR A 128 3.67 12.55 8.91
N ALA A 129 2.54 11.98 9.36
CA ALA A 129 2.22 11.89 10.78
C ALA A 129 3.18 10.95 11.54
N ALA A 130 3.63 9.87 10.91
CA ALA A 130 4.56 8.92 11.50
C ALA A 130 5.93 9.53 11.84
N LEU A 131 6.36 10.59 11.14
CA LEU A 131 7.61 11.32 11.47
C LEU A 131 7.59 11.97 12.87
N LEU A 132 6.42 12.09 13.49
CA LEU A 132 6.26 12.59 14.86
C LEU A 132 6.60 11.53 15.92
N ILE A 133 6.60 10.25 15.52
CA ILE A 133 6.88 9.09 16.36
C ILE A 133 8.35 8.70 16.18
N LYS A 134 9.04 8.30 17.26
CA LYS A 134 10.39 7.73 17.16
C LYS A 134 10.31 6.22 16.95
N ASN A 135 11.19 5.66 16.10
CA ASN A 135 11.36 4.22 15.92
C ASN A 135 10.09 3.49 15.45
N HIS A 136 9.42 4.03 14.43
CA HIS A 136 8.11 3.55 13.97
C HIS A 136 8.18 2.51 12.84
N LYS A 137 9.35 1.94 12.49
CA LYS A 137 9.45 0.89 11.45
C LYS A 137 8.51 -0.30 11.70
N LYS A 138 8.52 -0.85 12.91
CA LYS A 138 7.64 -1.99 13.27
C LYS A 138 6.17 -1.61 13.13
N TYR A 139 5.84 -0.40 13.57
CA TYR A 139 4.50 0.17 13.50
C TYR A 139 4.02 0.30 12.04
N THR A 140 4.84 0.86 11.14
CA THR A 140 4.53 0.93 9.70
C THR A 140 4.30 -0.46 9.10
N ILE A 141 5.12 -1.46 9.46
CA ILE A 141 4.98 -2.84 8.96
C ILE A 141 3.66 -3.46 9.42
N VAL A 142 3.25 -3.24 10.67
CA VAL A 142 1.94 -3.74 11.16
C VAL A 142 0.80 -3.12 10.36
N PHE A 143 0.83 -1.80 10.15
CA PHE A 143 -0.18 -1.12 9.33
C PHE A 143 -0.18 -1.60 7.88
N SER A 144 0.99 -1.82 7.30
CA SER A 144 1.09 -2.31 5.93
C SER A 144 0.53 -3.72 5.76
N LEU A 145 0.67 -4.58 6.78
CA LEU A 145 0.05 -5.91 6.81
C LEU A 145 -1.47 -5.82 6.99
N LEU A 146 -1.96 -4.94 7.87
CA LEU A 146 -3.39 -4.70 8.05
C LEU A 146 -4.03 -4.19 6.75
N ILE A 147 -3.42 -3.21 6.09
CA ILE A 147 -3.88 -2.69 4.80
C ILE A 147 -3.90 -3.80 3.76
N LEU A 148 -2.80 -4.56 3.62
CA LEU A 148 -2.73 -5.67 2.66
C LEU A 148 -3.88 -6.68 2.88
N LEU A 149 -4.14 -7.05 4.14
CA LEU A 149 -5.21 -7.98 4.51
C LEU A 149 -6.59 -7.38 4.20
N LEU A 150 -6.87 -6.16 4.66
CA LEU A 150 -8.19 -5.54 4.52
C LEU A 150 -8.54 -5.25 3.05
N VAL A 151 -7.57 -4.74 2.28
CA VAL A 151 -7.78 -4.46 0.85
C VAL A 151 -7.94 -5.76 0.05
N SER A 152 -7.15 -6.81 0.35
CA SER A 152 -7.30 -8.11 -0.31
C SER A 152 -8.61 -8.82 0.03
N MET A 153 -9.12 -8.64 1.25
CA MET A 153 -10.39 -9.20 1.72
C MET A 153 -11.60 -8.32 1.45
N GLY A 154 -11.50 -7.29 0.59
CA GLY A 154 -12.60 -6.34 0.33
C GLY A 154 -13.94 -7.00 -0.04
N LYS A 155 -13.92 -8.19 -0.66
CA LYS A 155 -15.13 -8.96 -0.99
C LYS A 155 -15.84 -9.62 0.20
N VAL A 156 -15.16 -9.79 1.33
CA VAL A 156 -15.70 -10.45 2.53
C VAL A 156 -16.59 -9.48 3.31
N PHE A 157 -16.31 -8.18 3.20
CA PHE A 157 -17.06 -7.15 3.87
C PHE A 157 -18.30 -6.73 3.04
N PRO A 158 -19.39 -6.30 3.70
CA PRO A 158 -20.52 -5.70 2.98
C PRO A 158 -20.03 -4.46 2.22
N SER A 159 -20.58 -4.17 1.04
CA SER A 159 -20.15 -3.00 0.24
C SER A 159 -20.39 -1.68 0.97
N TYR A 160 -21.49 -1.60 1.74
CA TYR A 160 -21.83 -0.42 2.52
C TYR A 160 -22.03 -0.80 3.99
N MET A 161 -21.57 0.07 4.87
CA MET A 161 -21.85 0.00 6.29
C MET A 161 -22.59 1.26 6.74
N PHE A 162 -23.54 1.09 7.65
CA PHE A 162 -24.26 2.20 8.24
C PHE A 162 -23.47 2.74 9.42
N ILE A 163 -23.11 4.03 9.36
CA ILE A 163 -22.51 4.76 10.47
C ILE A 163 -23.57 5.74 10.99
N PRO A 164 -23.92 5.69 12.29
CA PRO A 164 -24.81 6.69 12.88
C PRO A 164 -24.33 8.10 12.53
N LEU A 165 -25.25 9.00 12.16
CA LEU A 165 -25.01 10.40 11.75
C LEU A 165 -24.42 10.61 10.33
N LEU A 166 -23.73 9.63 9.73
CA LEU A 166 -23.23 9.74 8.35
C LEU A 166 -24.04 8.93 7.32
N GLY A 167 -24.85 7.98 7.76
CA GLY A 167 -25.63 7.12 6.88
C GLY A 167 -24.79 5.97 6.30
N TYR A 168 -25.14 5.51 5.09
CA TYR A 168 -24.43 4.42 4.41
C TYR A 168 -23.16 4.95 3.74
N ILE A 169 -22.01 4.40 4.14
CA ILE A 169 -20.71 4.70 3.56
C ILE A 169 -20.12 3.40 3.00
N ASP A 170 -19.37 3.51 1.91
CA ASP A 170 -18.62 2.37 1.39
C ASP A 170 -17.63 1.86 2.44
N THR A 171 -17.68 0.56 2.70
CA THR A 171 -16.91 -0.09 3.77
C THR A 171 -15.41 0.02 3.57
N PHE A 172 -14.92 0.08 2.32
CA PHE A 172 -13.50 0.32 2.05
C PHE A 172 -13.06 1.68 2.61
N TYR A 173 -13.81 2.75 2.33
CA TYR A 173 -13.49 4.09 2.85
C TYR A 173 -13.63 4.15 4.35
N ALA A 174 -14.68 3.56 4.92
CA ALA A 174 -14.90 3.57 6.36
C ALA A 174 -13.75 2.88 7.12
N ILE A 175 -13.32 1.70 6.67
CA ILE A 175 -12.21 0.96 7.29
C ILE A 175 -10.89 1.71 7.15
N THR A 176 -10.54 2.14 5.93
CA THR A 176 -9.27 2.82 5.67
C THR A 176 -9.20 4.18 6.37
N PHE A 177 -10.30 4.94 6.39
CA PHE A 177 -10.39 6.17 7.16
C PHE A 177 -10.25 5.92 8.66
N SER A 178 -10.89 4.87 9.19
CA SER A 178 -10.78 4.50 10.61
C SER A 178 -9.33 4.14 10.99
N LEU A 179 -8.60 3.43 10.12
CA LEU A 179 -7.17 3.17 10.32
C LEU A 179 -6.34 4.47 10.37
N LEU A 180 -6.65 5.44 9.50
CA LEU A 180 -5.97 6.73 9.50
C LEU A 180 -6.27 7.51 10.77
N VAL A 181 -7.52 7.54 11.22
CA VAL A 181 -7.92 8.16 12.50
C VAL A 181 -7.18 7.51 13.66
N LEU A 182 -7.15 6.18 13.73
CA LEU A 182 -6.43 5.45 14.78
C LEU A 182 -4.93 5.78 14.77
N HIS A 183 -4.32 5.88 13.58
CA HIS A 183 -2.94 6.31 13.46
C HIS A 183 -2.72 7.73 13.97
N CYS A 184 -3.57 8.68 13.58
CA CYS A 184 -3.48 10.07 14.04
C CYS A 184 -3.63 10.17 15.57
N LEU A 185 -4.59 9.45 16.16
CA LEU A 185 -4.76 9.39 17.61
C LEU A 185 -3.52 8.84 18.32
N PHE A 186 -2.90 7.79 17.76
CA PHE A 186 -1.67 7.24 18.30
C PHE A 186 -0.51 8.24 18.22
N ALA A 187 -0.35 8.93 17.10
CA ALA A 187 0.67 9.97 16.93
C ALA A 187 0.47 11.13 17.92
N ILE A 188 -0.76 11.62 18.09
CA ILE A 188 -1.08 12.70 19.04
C ILE A 188 -0.78 12.27 20.48
N ASN A 189 -1.23 11.07 20.87
CA ASN A 189 -0.98 10.54 22.21
C ASN A 189 0.53 10.40 22.49
N TYR A 190 1.30 9.90 21.53
CA TYR A 190 2.76 9.81 21.63
C TYR A 190 3.41 11.18 21.90
N ILE A 191 2.98 12.21 21.17
CA ILE A 191 3.48 13.58 21.34
C ILE A 191 3.12 14.13 22.73
N MET A 192 1.88 13.94 23.18
CA MET A 192 1.44 14.41 24.49
C MET A 192 2.27 13.78 25.61
N ILE A 193 2.44 12.46 25.62
CA ILE A 193 3.24 11.75 26.63
C ILE A 193 4.66 12.31 26.68
N LYS A 194 5.29 12.49 25.52
CA LYS A 194 6.64 13.03 25.41
C LYS A 194 6.73 14.46 25.94
N PHE A 195 5.73 15.29 25.68
CA PHE A 195 5.67 16.67 26.17
C PHE A 195 5.57 16.72 27.70
N PHE A 196 4.72 15.89 28.31
CA PHE A 196 4.58 15.82 29.76
C PHE A 196 5.83 15.29 30.46
N GLN A 197 6.50 14.28 29.89
CA GLN A 197 7.80 13.80 30.41
C GLN A 197 8.84 14.91 30.40
N CYS A 198 8.98 15.63 29.28
CA CYS A 198 9.95 16.72 29.15
C CYS A 198 9.70 17.87 30.15
N ARG A 199 8.44 18.14 30.50
CA ARG A 199 8.06 19.16 31.49
C ARG A 199 8.39 18.75 32.93
N ASN A 200 8.33 17.46 33.25
CA ASN A 200 8.62 16.96 34.60
C ASN A 200 10.14 16.86 34.88
N ASP A 201 10.97 16.88 33.83
CA ASP A 201 12.44 16.79 33.95
C ASP A 201 13.13 18.17 34.13
N THR A 202 12.37 19.29 34.09
CA THR A 202 12.90 20.61 34.45
C THR A 202 12.88 20.79 35.98
N PRO A 203 14.04 20.91 36.65
CA PRO A 203 14.07 21.18 38.09
C PRO A 203 13.47 22.57 38.38
N GLN A 204 12.60 22.63 39.38
CA GLN A 204 12.08 23.88 39.96
C GLN A 204 13.17 24.62 40.74
#